data_AF-A0A8T5LWX6-F1
#
_entry.id   AF-A0A8T5LWX6-F1
#
_cell.length_a   1.000
_cell.length_b   1.000
_cell.length_c   1.000
_cell.angle_alpha   90.00
_cell.angle_beta   90.00
_cell.angle_gamma   90.00
#
_symmetry.space_group_name_H-M   'P 1'
#
loop_
_entity.id
_entity.type
_entity.pdbx_description
1 polymer ?
#
loop_
_entity_poly.entity_id
_entity_poly.type
_entity_poly.pdbx_seq_one_letter_code
_entity_poly.pdbx_strand_id
1 'polypeptide(L)' 'GKNSSMLEVLKSGTASNLMIGRNGLAWIKGGDTALLRKAIRKIEEESHLDHLTEGITLFLKENAQKNEN' A
#
# COMPACT_ATOMS: atom_id res chain seq x y z
N GLY A 1 11.61 -0.77 -0.61
CA GLY A 1 11.70 0.66 -0.98
C GLY A 1 12.79 1.33 -0.17
N LYS A 2 13.38 2.42 -0.68
CA LYS A 2 14.38 3.22 0.04
C LYS A 2 13.72 3.85 1.28
N ASN A 3 14.36 3.75 2.44
CA ASN A 3 13.88 4.35 3.70
C ASN A 3 12.42 4.02 4.08
N SER A 4 11.93 2.83 3.73
CA SER A 4 10.54 2.42 4.02
C SER A 4 9.45 3.33 3.42
N SER A 5 9.76 4.12 2.40
CA SER A 5 8.79 5.06 1.79
C SER A 5 7.50 4.40 1.33
N MET A 6 7.60 3.24 0.69
CA MET A 6 6.43 2.49 0.21
C MET A 6 5.54 1.98 1.35
N LEU A 7 6.15 1.61 2.48
CA LEU A 7 5.42 1.17 3.67
C LEU A 7 4.57 2.30 4.25
N GLU A 8 5.12 3.51 4.32
CA GLU A 8 4.41 4.68 4.82
C GLU A 8 3.26 5.09 3.89
N VAL A 9 3.45 5.01 2.57
CA VAL A 9 2.40 5.24 1.58
C VAL A 9 1.24 4.25 1.77
N LEU A 10 1.53 2.95 1.92
CA LEU A 10 0.51 1.93 2.13
C LEU A 10 -0.23 2.11 3.46
N LYS A 11 0.48 2.38 4.56
CA LYS A 11 -0.14 2.65 5.87
C LYS A 11 -1.10 3.83 5.81
N SER A 12 -0.62 4.95 5.26
CA SER A 12 -1.36 6.20 5.21
C SER A 12 -2.57 6.10 4.28
N GLY A 13 -2.40 5.52 3.09
CA GLY A 13 -3.45 5.40 2.09
C GLY A 13 -4.52 4.35 2.39
N THR A 14 -4.27 3.44 3.34
CA THR A 14 -5.24 2.39 3.74
C THR A 14 -5.73 2.55 5.17
N ALA A 15 -5.25 3.56 5.90
CA ALA A 15 -5.43 3.72 7.35
C ALA A 15 -5.12 2.43 8.15
N SER A 16 -4.22 1.59 7.63
CA SER A 16 -3.87 0.30 8.22
C SER A 16 -2.55 0.39 8.97
N ASN A 17 -2.46 -0.28 10.12
CA ASN A 17 -1.19 -0.43 10.80
C ASN A 17 -0.46 -1.67 10.25
N LEU A 18 0.55 -1.43 9.42
CA LEU A 18 1.31 -2.46 8.69
C LEU A 18 2.74 -2.57 9.24
N MET A 19 3.18 -3.79 9.56
CA MET A 19 4.54 -4.09 10.00
C MET A 19 5.09 -5.26 9.18
N ILE A 20 6.30 -5.12 8.65
CA ILE A 20 7.00 -6.19 7.92
C ILE A 20 8.08 -6.77 8.83
N GLY A 21 7.97 -8.06 9.13
CA GLY A 21 9.01 -8.81 9.82
C GLY A 21 10.21 -9.07 8.91
N ARG A 22 11.40 -9.24 9.50
CA ARG A 22 12.62 -9.61 8.76
C ARG A 22 12.53 -10.98 8.07
N ASN A 23 11.54 -11.79 8.44
CA ASN A 23 11.18 -13.06 7.81
C ASN A 23 10.27 -12.89 6.59
N GLY A 24 9.95 -11.66 6.17
CA GLY A 24 9.05 -11.37 5.05
C GLY A 24 7.56 -11.46 5.39
N LEU A 25 7.18 -11.79 6.63
CA LEU A 25 5.78 -11.81 7.03
C LEU A 25 5.27 -10.40 7.32
N ALA A 26 4.13 -10.05 6.69
CA ALA A 26 3.42 -8.81 6.91
C ALA A 26 2.33 -8.98 7.97
N TRP A 27 2.35 -8.14 8.99
CA TRP A 27 1.33 -8.03 10.03
C TRP A 27 0.48 -6.80 9.76
N ILE A 28 -0.83 -6.99 9.66
CA ILE A 28 -1.77 -5.94 9.31
C ILE A 28 -2.82 -5.85 10.40
N LYS A 29 -3.10 -4.64 10.89
CA LYS A 29 -4.15 -4.38 11.87
C LYS A 29 -4.98 -3.15 11.51
N GLY A 30 -6.29 -3.32 11.45
CA GLY A 30 -7.24 -2.25 11.12
C GLY A 30 -7.17 -1.79 9.67
N GLY A 31 -7.88 -0.70 9.38
CA GLY A 31 -7.92 -0.07 8.06
C GLY A 31 -8.62 -0.90 6.97
N ASP A 32 -8.49 -0.45 5.73
CA ASP A 32 -9.01 -1.16 4.57
C ASP A 32 -8.01 -2.21 4.07
N THR A 33 -8.13 -3.40 4.66
CA THR A 33 -7.30 -4.57 4.30
C THR A 33 -7.55 -5.04 2.85
N ALA A 34 -8.72 -4.78 2.28
CA ALA A 34 -9.02 -5.16 0.90
C ALA A 34 -8.30 -4.23 -0.09
N LEU A 35 -8.28 -2.93 0.19
CA LEU A 35 -7.50 -1.95 -0.56
C LEU A 35 -6.00 -2.22 -0.42
N LEU A 36 -5.52 -2.53 0.79
CA LEU A 36 -4.12 -2.89 1.01
C LEU A 36 -3.70 -4.11 0.18
N ARG A 37 -4.53 -5.17 0.14
CA ARG A 37 -4.28 -6.35 -0.69
C ARG A 37 -4.22 -6.02 -2.19
N LYS A 38 -5.11 -5.15 -2.67
CA LYS A 38 -5.11 -4.68 -4.07
C LYS A 38 -3.83 -3.89 -4.38
N ALA A 39 -3.42 -3.00 -3.48
CA ALA A 39 -2.22 -2.20 -3.65
C ALA A 39 -0.95 -3.09 -3.68
N ILE A 40 -0.87 -4.11 -2.81
CA ILE A 40 0.24 -5.08 -2.83
C ILE A 40 0.30 -5.84 -4.15
N ARG A 41 -0.83 -6.35 -4.65
CA ARG A 41 -0.87 -7.02 -5.97
C ARG A 41 -0.44 -6.10 -7.11
N LYS A 42 -0.91 -4.85 -7.09
CA LYS A 42 -0.51 -3.84 -8.07
C LYS A 42 1.00 -3.58 -8.02
N ILE A 43 1.60 -3.52 -6.83
CA ILE A 43 3.06 -3.41 -6.66
C ILE A 43 3.78 -4.62 -7.26
N GLU A 44 3.28 -5.84 -7.05
CA GLU A 44 3.87 -7.07 -7.61
C GLU A 44 3.83 -7.06 -9.15
N GLU A 45 2.71 -6.64 -9.73
CA GLU A 45 2.52 -6.57 -11.19
C GLU A 45 3.36 -5.44 -11.81
N GLU A 46 3.49 -4.30 -11.14
CA GLU A 46 4.11 -3.08 -11.65
C GLU A 46 5.54 -2.85 -11.11
N SER A 47 6.15 -3.84 -10.45
CA SER A 47 7.46 -3.68 -9.80
C SER A 47 8.59 -3.30 -10.76
N HIS A 48 8.38 -3.53 -12.05
CA HIS A 48 9.32 -3.25 -13.14
C HIS A 48 9.17 -1.84 -13.72
N LEU A 49 8.14 -1.08 -13.31
CA LEU A 49 7.87 0.26 -13.82
C LEU A 49 8.64 1.32 -13.04
N ASP A 50 9.08 2.34 -13.77
CA ASP A 50 9.55 3.57 -13.17
C ASP A 50 8.39 4.30 -12.47
N HIS A 51 8.73 5.10 -11.46
CA HIS A 51 7.77 5.93 -10.71
C HIS A 51 6.63 5.16 -10.01
N LEU A 52 6.81 3.87 -9.73
CA LEU A 52 5.84 3.01 -9.04
C LEU A 52 5.25 3.64 -7.76
N THR A 53 6.08 4.35 -6.98
CA THR A 53 5.62 4.98 -5.72
C THR A 53 4.52 6.02 -5.96
N GLU A 54 4.64 6.82 -7.01
CA GLU A 54 3.65 7.84 -7.38
C GLU A 54 2.37 7.17 -7.88
N GLY A 55 2.49 6.15 -8.73
CA GLY A 55 1.36 5.36 -9.23
C GLY A 55 0.54 4.72 -8.11
N ILE A 56 1.20 4.12 -7.12
CA ILE A 56 0.52 3.53 -5.95
C ILE A 56 -0.11 4.61 -5.07
N THR A 57 0.55 5.76 -4.90
CA THR A 57 -0.01 6.87 -4.12
C THR A 57 -1.32 7.38 -4.74
N LEU A 58 -1.36 7.53 -6.06
CA LEU A 58 -2.56 7.95 -6.79
C LEU A 58 -3.67 6.90 -6.65
N PHE A 59 -3.33 5.63 -6.90
CA PHE A 59 -4.23 4.50 -6.77
C PHE A 59 -4.90 4.44 -5.38
N LEU A 60 -4.13 4.63 -4.31
CA LEU A 60 -4.67 4.61 -2.94
C LEU A 60 -5.60 5.80 -2.70
N LYS A 61 -5.26 7.01 -3.14
CA LYS A 61 -6.11 8.20 -2.98
C LYS A 61 -7.47 8.03 -3.66
N GLU A 62 -7.47 7.56 -4.91
CA GLU A 62 -8.69 7.37 -5.71
C GLU A 62 -9.63 6.31 -5.12
N ASN A 63 -9.07 5.25 -4.53
CA ASN A 63 -9.87 4.15 -3.97
C ASN A 63 -10.25 4.39 -2.51
N ALA A 64 -9.47 5.17 -1.75
CA ALA A 64 -9.84 5.56 -0.38
C ALA A 64 -11.07 6.49 -0.39
N GLN A 65 -11.15 7.46 -1.32
CA GLN A 65 -12.30 8.36 -1.44
C GLN A 65 -13.60 7.67 -1.89
N LYS A 66 -13.51 6.54 -2.61
CA LYS A 66 -14.70 5.80 -3.07
C LYS A 66 -15.43 5.06 -1.96
N ASN A 67 -14.81 4.84 -0.81
CA ASN A 67 -15.41 4.13 0.31
C ASN A 67 -16.16 5.08 1.28
N GLU A 68 -16.08 6.39 1.09
CA GLU A 68 -16.74 7.40 1.94
C GLU A 68 -18.03 7.99 1.32
N ASN A 69 -18.43 7.53 0.13
CA ASN A 69 -19.65 7.98 -0.57
C ASN A 69 -20.70 6.87 -0.72
#